data_AF-A0AAF0IVR7-F1
#
_entry.id   AF-A0AAF0IVR7-F1
#
_cell.length_a   1.000
_cell.length_b   1.000
_cell.length_c   1.000
_cell.angle_alpha   90.00
_cell.angle_beta   90.00
_cell.angle_gamma   90.00
#
_symmetry.space_group_name_H-M   'P 1'
#
loop_
_entity.id
_entity.type
_entity.pdbx_description
1 polymer ?
#
loop_
_entity_poly.entity_id
_entity_poly.type
_entity_poly.pdbx_seq_one_letter_code
_entity_poly.pdbx_strand_id
1 'polypeptide(L)'
;MRPKEVVHLALGTPANHVATHFWNTQEAYMDYAPSSRVPLVDHDVSFREGLGVHGTSTYTPRALFFDVRQEFGTLRTRNALYGAEEDDELRKEWEGEVIHTSDPVEPSWYAEQLRQEDEGIVHEAPQGRPIRYWSDYSRCPLHPRSLVPVSAPSLHGSTFLEPGIQSFDTYEQGYSVAQAMEKDHAILDENVRWLAEDSDLMQAFQMTASGSDAFSGVTAAYLSWLADEYPKTERVVFNVASSSPKDDSERSSRLRVYERSAVLATDTKIAQLGATTDY
;
A
#
# COMPACT_ATOMS: atom_id res chain seq x y z
N MET A 1 21.88 -10.20 17.14
CA MET A 1 20.84 -11.25 17.00
C MET A 1 20.34 -11.15 15.58
N ARG A 2 20.00 -12.24 14.88
CA ARG A 2 19.39 -12.07 13.55
C ARG A 2 18.03 -11.37 13.71
N PRO A 3 17.67 -10.44 12.82
CA PRO A 3 16.38 -9.77 12.89
C PRO A 3 15.26 -10.80 12.78
N LYS A 4 14.09 -10.42 13.29
CA LYS A 4 12.90 -11.25 13.38
C LYS A 4 11.85 -10.63 12.47
N GLU A 5 12.01 -10.83 11.18
CA GLU A 5 11.37 -10.01 10.17
C GLU A 5 9.85 -10.16 10.15
N VAL A 6 9.17 -9.08 9.78
CA VAL A 6 7.72 -9.01 9.61
C VAL A 6 7.42 -8.52 8.21
N VAL A 7 6.56 -9.25 7.50
CA VAL A 7 6.07 -8.84 6.17
C VAL A 7 4.75 -8.11 6.35
N HIS A 8 4.67 -6.90 5.80
CA HIS A 8 3.52 -6.01 5.97
C HIS A 8 2.63 -5.98 4.73
N LEU A 9 1.32 -6.05 4.90
CA LEU A 9 0.36 -5.85 3.80
C LEU A 9 -0.61 -4.73 4.21
N ALA A 10 -0.69 -3.67 3.43
CA ALA A 10 -1.67 -2.60 3.60
C ALA A 10 -2.73 -2.73 2.52
N LEU A 11 -4.01 -2.88 2.91
CA LEU A 11 -5.10 -3.18 1.99
C LEU A 11 -6.20 -2.12 2.06
N GLY A 12 -6.28 -1.31 1.02
CA GLY A 12 -7.27 -0.26 0.84
C GLY A 12 -6.80 1.12 1.28
N THR A 13 -7.46 2.14 0.75
CA THR A 13 -7.02 3.54 0.90
C THR A 13 -6.91 3.99 2.35
N PRO A 14 -7.91 3.79 3.25
CA PRO A 14 -7.78 4.18 4.65
C PRO A 14 -6.62 3.46 5.37
N ALA A 15 -6.41 2.19 5.06
CA ALA A 15 -5.30 1.42 5.60
C ALA A 15 -3.95 1.93 5.08
N ASN A 16 -3.85 2.31 3.81
CA ASN A 16 -2.65 2.87 3.21
C ASN A 16 -2.30 4.24 3.81
N HIS A 17 -3.28 5.08 4.13
CA HIS A 17 -3.04 6.33 4.87
C HIS A 17 -2.40 6.06 6.25
N VAL A 18 -2.96 5.11 7.02
CA VAL A 18 -2.42 4.71 8.33
C VAL A 18 -1.03 4.08 8.20
N ALA A 19 -0.87 3.16 7.24
CA ALA A 19 0.40 2.50 6.97
C ALA A 19 1.49 3.51 6.58
N THR A 20 1.17 4.50 5.74
CA THR A 20 2.13 5.54 5.35
C THR A 20 2.62 6.34 6.54
N HIS A 21 1.74 6.71 7.48
CA HIS A 21 2.18 7.34 8.73
C HIS A 21 3.05 6.44 9.59
N PHE A 22 2.73 5.14 9.68
CA PHE A 22 3.59 4.17 10.34
C PHE A 22 4.99 4.14 9.71
N TRP A 23 5.09 4.03 8.39
CA TRP A 23 6.38 3.98 7.68
C TRP A 23 7.17 5.27 7.81
N ASN A 24 6.54 6.43 7.65
CA ASN A 24 7.20 7.72 7.87
C ASN A 24 7.75 7.84 9.30
N THR A 25 7.03 7.28 10.29
CA THR A 25 7.51 7.28 11.67
C THR A 25 8.70 6.33 11.84
N GLN A 26 8.67 5.16 11.21
CA GLN A 26 9.80 4.21 11.23
C GLN A 26 11.06 4.78 10.57
N GLU A 27 10.90 5.50 9.46
CA GLU A 27 11.99 6.19 8.76
C GLU A 27 12.56 7.33 9.61
N ALA A 28 11.71 8.13 10.27
CA ALA A 28 12.17 9.19 11.16
C ALA A 28 12.99 8.71 12.38
N TYR A 29 12.93 7.41 12.71
CA TYR A 29 13.77 6.80 13.75
C TYR A 29 15.16 6.40 13.25
N MET A 30 15.42 6.44 11.94
CA MET A 30 16.73 6.12 11.38
C MET A 30 17.71 7.26 11.67
N ASP A 31 18.78 6.96 12.40
CA ASP A 31 19.87 7.90 12.68
C ASP A 31 21.14 7.46 11.95
N TYR A 32 21.42 8.16 10.85
CA TYR A 32 22.55 7.88 9.96
C TYR A 32 23.86 8.52 10.42
N ALA A 33 23.89 9.24 11.55
CA ALA A 33 25.10 9.89 12.03
C ALA A 33 26.13 8.87 12.54
N PRO A 34 27.45 9.05 12.30
CA PRO A 34 28.49 8.16 12.86
C PRO A 34 28.53 8.11 14.39
N SER A 35 27.93 9.10 15.05
CA SER A 35 27.78 9.21 16.50
C SER A 35 26.42 8.75 17.02
N SER A 36 25.60 8.13 16.16
CA SER A 36 24.25 7.70 16.50
C SER A 36 24.26 6.71 17.65
N ARG A 37 23.22 6.78 18.48
CA ARG A 37 23.03 5.81 19.56
C ARG A 37 22.52 4.50 18.97
N VAL A 38 22.69 3.40 19.71
CA VAL A 38 22.03 2.14 19.37
C VAL A 38 20.53 2.42 19.18
N PRO A 39 19.95 2.11 18.01
CA PRO A 39 18.58 2.47 17.72
C PRO A 39 17.63 1.74 18.69
N LEU A 40 16.56 2.43 19.08
CA LEU A 40 15.53 1.87 19.98
C LEU A 40 14.74 0.75 19.31
N VAL A 41 14.66 0.79 17.98
CA VAL A 41 13.93 -0.16 17.13
C VAL A 41 14.93 -0.79 16.17
N ASP A 42 14.90 -2.11 16.03
CA ASP A 42 15.67 -2.82 15.01
C ASP A 42 14.98 -2.63 13.65
N HIS A 43 15.55 -1.80 12.79
CA HIS A 43 14.95 -1.45 11.50
C HIS A 43 14.91 -2.64 10.54
N ASP A 44 15.85 -3.58 10.65
CA ASP A 44 15.98 -4.75 9.75
C ASP A 44 14.78 -5.70 9.88
N VAL A 45 13.99 -5.56 10.96
CA VAL A 45 12.72 -6.27 11.15
C VAL A 45 11.68 -5.88 10.11
N SER A 46 11.59 -4.59 9.77
CA SER A 46 10.52 -4.06 8.91
C SER A 46 11.03 -3.54 7.58
N PHE A 47 12.34 -3.36 7.42
CA PHE A 47 12.97 -2.89 6.20
C PHE A 47 13.91 -3.96 5.65
N ARG A 48 14.20 -3.83 4.36
CA ARG A 48 15.14 -4.66 3.61
C ARG A 48 16.14 -3.76 2.89
N GLU A 49 17.39 -4.22 2.90
CA GLU A 49 18.40 -3.67 2.01
C GLU A 49 18.20 -4.24 0.59
N GLY A 50 18.46 -3.41 -0.42
CA GLY A 50 18.39 -3.76 -1.82
C GLY A 50 19.38 -2.94 -2.63
N LEU A 51 19.33 -3.10 -3.95
CA LEU A 51 20.12 -2.31 -4.89
C LEU A 51 19.17 -1.58 -5.85
N GLY A 52 19.40 -0.28 -6.03
CA GLY A 52 18.73 0.53 -7.04
C GLY A 52 19.39 0.40 -8.43
N VAL A 53 18.87 1.12 -9.43
CA VAL A 53 19.33 1.07 -10.84
C VAL A 53 20.82 1.33 -11.00
N HIS A 54 21.42 2.15 -10.12
CA HIS A 54 22.85 2.51 -10.17
C HIS A 54 23.72 1.72 -9.18
N GLY A 55 23.22 0.63 -8.61
CA GLY A 55 23.93 -0.16 -7.60
C GLY A 55 24.06 0.58 -6.25
N THR A 56 23.32 1.66 -6.06
CA THR A 56 23.17 2.34 -4.77
C THR A 56 22.40 1.43 -3.82
N SER A 57 22.86 1.31 -2.57
CA SER A 57 22.11 0.60 -1.54
C SER A 57 20.78 1.31 -1.31
N THR A 58 19.70 0.55 -1.34
CA THR A 58 18.35 1.03 -1.07
C THR A 58 17.83 0.38 0.20
N TYR A 59 17.08 1.13 0.97
CA TYR A 59 16.47 0.62 2.19
C TYR A 59 14.96 0.83 2.11
N THR A 60 14.24 -0.24 1.78
CA THR A 60 12.81 -0.18 1.48
C THR A 60 12.00 -0.98 2.49
N PRO A 61 10.75 -0.60 2.78
CA PRO A 61 9.85 -1.39 3.61
C PRO A 61 9.65 -2.80 3.08
N ARG A 62 9.59 -3.80 3.97
CA ARG A 62 9.11 -5.17 3.69
C ARG A 62 7.57 -5.17 3.62
N ALA A 63 7.02 -4.39 2.68
CA ALA A 63 5.60 -4.11 2.62
C ALA A 63 5.02 -4.26 1.21
N LEU A 64 3.75 -4.65 1.13
CA LEU A 64 2.90 -4.55 -0.06
C LEU A 64 1.74 -3.59 0.22
N PHE A 65 1.40 -2.73 -0.73
CA PHE A 65 0.32 -1.77 -0.67
C PHE A 65 -0.69 -2.07 -1.78
N PHE A 66 -1.88 -2.48 -1.38
CA PHE A 66 -3.00 -2.77 -2.27
C PHE A 66 -3.93 -1.56 -2.30
N ASP A 67 -4.14 -1.00 -3.48
CA ASP A 67 -5.09 0.08 -3.67
C ASP A 67 -5.60 0.14 -5.12
N VAL A 68 -6.63 0.94 -5.37
CA VAL A 68 -7.03 1.23 -6.74
C VAL A 68 -5.97 2.09 -7.43
N ARG A 69 -5.84 1.96 -8.76
CA ARG A 69 -4.74 2.56 -9.53
C ARG A 69 -4.57 4.07 -9.29
N GLN A 70 -5.67 4.78 -9.14
CA GLN A 70 -5.70 6.23 -8.97
C GLN A 70 -5.13 6.67 -7.62
N GLU A 71 -5.23 5.84 -6.58
CA GLU A 71 -4.82 6.20 -5.22
C GLU A 71 -3.30 6.15 -5.00
N PHE A 72 -2.55 5.53 -5.93
CA PHE A 72 -1.08 5.61 -5.92
C PHE A 72 -0.56 7.01 -6.28
N GLY A 73 -1.42 7.91 -6.79
CA GLY A 73 -1.05 9.29 -7.11
C GLY A 73 0.22 9.40 -7.94
N THR A 74 1.22 10.11 -7.44
CA THR A 74 2.49 10.38 -8.16
C THR A 74 3.56 9.30 -7.99
N LEU A 75 3.35 8.27 -7.15
CA LEU A 75 4.36 7.23 -6.90
C LEU A 75 4.76 6.45 -8.15
N ARG A 76 3.83 6.30 -9.10
CA ARG A 76 4.11 5.62 -10.39
C ARG A 76 5.14 6.35 -11.24
N THR A 77 5.26 7.67 -11.08
CA THR A 77 6.18 8.51 -11.85
C THR A 77 7.45 8.85 -11.07
N ARG A 78 7.44 8.66 -9.74
CA ARG A 78 8.50 9.17 -8.83
C ARG A 78 9.42 8.12 -8.23
N ASN A 79 9.37 6.87 -8.67
CA ASN A 79 10.24 5.85 -8.09
C ASN A 79 11.68 5.99 -8.61
N ALA A 80 12.39 7.01 -8.12
CA ALA A 80 13.76 7.36 -8.52
C ALA A 80 14.76 6.21 -8.31
N LEU A 81 14.45 5.30 -7.37
CA LEU A 81 15.28 4.13 -7.11
C LEU A 81 15.25 3.07 -8.23
N TYR A 82 14.22 3.10 -9.09
CA TYR A 82 13.94 2.05 -10.09
C TYR A 82 13.68 2.61 -11.50
N GLY A 83 14.18 3.80 -11.83
CA GLY A 83 14.26 4.26 -13.23
C GLY A 83 12.95 4.77 -13.83
N ALA A 84 12.07 5.39 -13.05
CA ALA A 84 10.81 5.95 -13.55
C ALA A 84 10.98 6.95 -14.73
N GLU A 85 12.17 7.56 -14.87
CA GLU A 85 12.52 8.44 -15.99
C GLU A 85 12.70 7.68 -17.33
N GLU A 86 13.22 6.44 -17.31
CA GLU A 86 13.41 5.62 -18.52
C GLU A 86 12.05 5.20 -19.13
N ASP A 87 11.06 4.89 -18.29
CA ASP A 87 9.70 4.54 -18.72
C ASP A 87 9.00 5.71 -19.44
N ASP A 88 9.25 6.95 -19.00
CA ASP A 88 8.67 8.14 -19.63
C ASP A 88 9.37 8.49 -20.96
N GLU A 89 10.66 8.21 -21.12
CA GLU A 89 11.35 8.31 -22.41
C GLU A 89 10.84 7.27 -23.41
N LEU A 90 10.71 6.00 -22.99
CA LEU A 90 10.16 4.92 -23.81
C LEU A 90 8.71 5.21 -24.25
N ARG A 91 7.90 5.84 -23.39
CA ARG A 91 6.54 6.29 -23.75
C ARG A 91 6.53 7.41 -24.78
N LYS A 92 7.47 8.34 -24.72
CA LYS A 92 7.59 9.43 -25.71
C LYS A 92 8.01 8.92 -27.08
N GLU A 93 8.77 7.82 -27.14
CA GLU A 93 9.18 7.16 -28.38
C GLU A 93 8.09 6.25 -28.99
N TRP A 94 7.00 5.99 -28.28
CA TRP A 94 5.93 5.12 -28.77
C TRP A 94 5.05 5.80 -29.83
N GLU A 95 5.13 5.34 -31.07
CA GLU A 95 4.34 5.86 -32.21
C GLU A 95 3.01 5.11 -32.45
N GLY A 96 2.69 4.09 -31.65
CA GLY A 96 1.47 3.29 -31.79
C GLY A 96 0.22 3.98 -31.23
N GLU A 97 -0.95 3.35 -31.42
CA GLU A 97 -2.21 3.82 -30.83
C GLU A 97 -2.13 3.76 -29.30
N VAL A 98 -2.22 4.92 -28.64
CA VAL A 98 -2.22 5.05 -27.18
C VAL A 98 -3.65 5.20 -26.70
N ILE A 99 -4.12 4.23 -25.91
CA ILE A 99 -5.38 4.34 -25.20
C ILE A 99 -5.15 5.19 -23.95
N HIS A 100 -5.59 6.45 -24.00
CA HIS A 100 -5.50 7.37 -22.87
C HIS A 100 -6.52 6.99 -21.80
N THR A 101 -6.05 6.42 -20.69
CA THR A 101 -6.91 5.93 -19.60
C THR A 101 -7.16 6.99 -18.51
N SER A 102 -6.18 7.86 -18.25
CA SER A 102 -6.32 9.00 -17.33
C SER A 102 -5.14 9.96 -17.48
N ASP A 103 -5.35 11.24 -17.18
CA ASP A 103 -4.26 12.21 -17.10
C ASP A 103 -3.26 11.83 -15.98
N PRO A 104 -1.95 12.11 -16.17
CA PRO A 104 -0.97 12.01 -15.09
C PRO A 104 -1.38 12.85 -13.89
N VAL A 105 -1.16 12.31 -12.69
CA VAL A 105 -1.44 13.04 -11.44
C VAL A 105 -0.28 14.00 -11.17
N GLU A 106 -0.59 15.29 -11.09
CA GLU A 106 0.39 16.31 -10.70
C GLU A 106 0.84 16.15 -9.22
N PRO A 107 2.10 16.51 -8.88
CA PRO A 107 2.58 16.54 -7.51
C PRO A 107 1.72 17.41 -6.57
N SER A 108 1.52 16.93 -5.34
CA SER A 108 1.01 17.77 -4.27
C SER A 108 2.07 18.78 -3.83
N TRP A 109 1.64 19.88 -3.20
CA TRP A 109 2.57 20.86 -2.64
C TRP A 109 3.56 20.22 -1.64
N TYR A 110 3.11 19.23 -0.87
CA TYR A 110 3.96 18.57 0.13
C TYR A 110 4.93 17.60 -0.50
N ALA A 111 4.49 16.84 -1.51
CA ALA A 111 5.37 15.96 -2.24
C ALA A 111 6.45 16.75 -3.00
N GLU A 112 6.14 17.96 -3.46
CA GLU A 112 7.13 18.87 -4.03
C GLU A 112 8.11 19.41 -2.99
N GLN A 113 7.61 19.77 -1.82
CA GLN A 113 8.46 20.17 -0.70
C GLN A 113 9.45 19.06 -0.31
N LEU A 114 9.01 17.80 -0.21
CA LEU A 114 9.89 16.67 0.09
C LEU A 114 11.01 16.51 -0.94
N ARG A 115 10.69 16.65 -2.24
CA ARG A 115 11.72 16.61 -3.30
C ARG A 115 12.76 17.72 -3.14
N GLN A 116 12.32 18.94 -2.85
CA GLN A 116 13.23 20.07 -2.63
C GLN A 116 14.11 19.87 -1.39
N GLU A 117 13.57 19.25 -0.33
CA GLU A 117 14.32 18.86 0.87
C GLU A 117 15.42 17.83 0.51
N ASP A 118 15.09 16.81 -0.28
CA ASP A 118 16.05 15.78 -0.73
C ASP A 118 17.16 16.37 -1.62
N GLU A 119 16.86 17.39 -2.42
CA GLU A 119 17.81 18.12 -3.26
C GLU A 119 18.62 19.19 -2.47
N GLY A 120 18.30 19.42 -1.19
CA GLY A 120 18.95 20.41 -0.34
C GLY A 120 18.63 21.86 -0.70
N ILE A 121 17.50 22.10 -1.38
CA ILE A 121 17.05 23.42 -1.82
C ILE A 121 16.28 24.13 -0.69
N VAL A 122 16.61 25.39 -0.43
CA VAL A 122 15.97 26.20 0.62
C VAL A 122 14.63 26.78 0.12
N HIS A 123 13.58 26.58 0.92
CA HIS A 123 12.17 26.78 0.59
C HIS A 123 11.81 28.14 -0.05
N GLU A 124 11.33 28.11 -1.29
CA GLU A 124 10.25 29.00 -1.75
C GLU A 124 8.90 28.38 -1.37
N ALA A 125 7.81 29.16 -1.39
CA ALA A 125 6.49 28.64 -1.05
C ALA A 125 6.15 27.42 -1.94
N PRO A 126 5.86 26.23 -1.37
CA PRO A 126 5.69 25.03 -2.16
C PRO A 126 4.49 25.18 -3.09
N GLN A 127 4.72 24.94 -4.38
CA GLN A 127 3.67 24.91 -5.40
C GLN A 127 3.17 23.48 -5.59
N GLY A 128 1.88 23.33 -5.84
CA GLY A 128 1.28 22.03 -6.15
C GLY A 128 -0.16 21.95 -5.71
N ARG A 129 -0.82 20.85 -6.08
CA ARG A 129 -2.21 20.61 -5.66
C ARG A 129 -2.28 20.30 -4.16
N PRO A 130 -3.47 20.40 -3.54
CA PRO A 130 -3.69 19.89 -2.18
C PRO A 130 -3.35 18.40 -2.06
N ILE A 131 -2.98 17.99 -0.84
CA ILE A 131 -2.80 16.58 -0.47
C ILE A 131 -4.14 15.86 -0.66
N ARG A 132 -4.08 14.71 -1.33
CA ARG A 132 -5.25 13.87 -1.59
C ARG A 132 -4.95 12.39 -1.34
N TYR A 133 -3.81 11.92 -1.83
CA TYR A 133 -3.45 10.51 -1.81
C TYR A 133 -2.52 10.21 -0.63
N TRP A 134 -2.52 8.98 -0.14
CA TRP A 134 -1.57 8.55 0.89
C TRP A 134 -0.11 8.68 0.40
N SER A 135 0.10 8.50 -0.91
CA SER A 135 1.38 8.66 -1.57
C SER A 135 1.95 10.07 -1.53
N ASP A 136 1.11 11.09 -1.37
CA ASP A 136 1.51 12.50 -1.41
C ASP A 136 2.42 12.92 -0.26
N TYR A 137 2.45 12.12 0.81
CA TYR A 137 3.26 12.37 1.99
C TYR A 137 4.09 11.16 2.40
N SER A 138 4.23 10.16 1.50
CA SER A 138 5.14 9.03 1.70
C SER A 138 6.58 9.52 1.64
N ARG A 139 7.32 9.36 2.74
CA ARG A 139 8.76 9.66 2.81
C ARG A 139 9.60 8.44 2.44
N CYS A 140 9.12 7.26 2.77
CA CYS A 140 9.85 6.03 2.48
C CYS A 140 9.84 5.73 0.98
N PRO A 141 11.00 5.42 0.40
CA PRO A 141 11.03 4.83 -0.93
C PRO A 141 10.39 3.44 -0.91
N LEU A 142 9.56 3.16 -1.91
CA LEU A 142 8.86 1.88 -2.05
C LEU A 142 9.38 1.13 -3.26
N HIS A 143 9.56 -0.18 -3.16
CA HIS A 143 9.89 -1.00 -4.32
C HIS A 143 8.71 -1.08 -5.30
N PRO A 144 8.89 -1.10 -6.64
CA PRO A 144 7.78 -1.21 -7.59
C PRO A 144 6.90 -2.45 -7.35
N ARG A 145 7.51 -3.60 -7.04
CA ARG A 145 6.80 -4.83 -6.63
C ARG A 145 5.99 -4.69 -5.32
N SER A 146 6.26 -3.67 -4.51
CA SER A 146 5.47 -3.38 -3.32
C SER A 146 4.15 -2.67 -3.63
N LEU A 147 3.97 -2.14 -4.84
CA LEU A 147 2.75 -1.44 -5.23
C LEU A 147 1.84 -2.39 -6.03
N VAL A 148 0.74 -2.81 -5.41
CA VAL A 148 -0.19 -3.79 -5.99
C VAL A 148 -1.48 -3.07 -6.41
N PRO A 149 -1.63 -2.69 -7.70
CA PRO A 149 -2.87 -2.09 -8.18
C PRO A 149 -3.99 -3.14 -8.18
N VAL A 150 -4.99 -2.92 -7.33
CA VAL A 150 -6.21 -3.73 -7.29
C VAL A 150 -6.97 -3.47 -8.58
N SER A 151 -7.12 -4.50 -9.40
CA SER A 151 -7.89 -4.48 -10.64
C SER A 151 -8.20 -5.91 -11.06
N ALA A 152 -9.34 -6.13 -11.71
CA ALA A 152 -9.72 -7.46 -12.22
C ALA A 152 -10.14 -7.37 -13.70
N PRO A 153 -9.19 -7.20 -14.64
CA PRO A 153 -9.50 -7.12 -16.07
C PRO A 153 -10.25 -8.34 -16.59
N SER A 154 -9.97 -9.53 -16.05
CA SER A 154 -10.61 -10.79 -16.44
C SER A 154 -12.09 -10.91 -16.03
N LEU A 155 -12.52 -10.21 -14.97
CA LEU A 155 -13.92 -10.25 -14.51
C LEU A 155 -14.78 -9.16 -15.12
N HIS A 156 -14.21 -7.97 -15.31
CA HIS A 156 -14.99 -6.76 -15.56
C HIS A 156 -14.42 -5.89 -16.69
N GLY A 157 -13.45 -6.41 -17.46
CA GLY A 157 -12.68 -5.61 -18.40
C GLY A 157 -11.82 -4.57 -17.69
N SER A 158 -11.30 -3.58 -18.42
CA SER A 158 -10.43 -2.53 -17.85
C SER A 158 -11.10 -1.58 -16.84
N THR A 159 -12.41 -1.74 -16.59
CA THR A 159 -13.30 -0.64 -16.20
C THR A 159 -13.87 -0.76 -14.78
N PHE A 160 -13.54 -1.82 -14.01
CA PHE A 160 -14.19 -2.06 -12.71
C PHE A 160 -14.05 -0.91 -11.70
N LEU A 161 -13.02 -0.08 -11.86
CA LEU A 161 -12.67 0.99 -10.93
C LEU A 161 -12.62 2.37 -11.62
N GLU A 162 -13.30 2.50 -12.77
CA GLU A 162 -13.54 3.81 -13.36
C GLU A 162 -14.61 4.55 -12.54
N PRO A 163 -14.31 5.79 -12.07
CA PRO A 163 -15.27 6.58 -11.32
C PRO A 163 -16.60 6.74 -12.07
N GLY A 164 -17.70 6.30 -11.44
CA GLY A 164 -19.06 6.51 -11.96
C GLY A 164 -19.65 5.38 -12.81
N ILE A 165 -18.89 4.30 -13.11
CA ILE A 165 -19.41 3.15 -13.88
C ILE A 165 -19.80 2.00 -12.96
N GLN A 166 -18.91 1.57 -12.07
CA GLN A 166 -19.18 0.57 -11.04
C GLN A 166 -18.49 0.97 -9.74
N SER A 167 -19.20 0.79 -8.62
CA SER A 167 -18.67 1.10 -7.30
C SER A 167 -18.05 -0.16 -6.67
N PHE A 168 -16.89 0.03 -6.04
CA PHE A 168 -16.12 -1.02 -5.37
C PHE A 168 -16.29 -0.91 -3.87
N ASP A 169 -17.48 -1.29 -3.40
CA ASP A 169 -17.92 -0.98 -2.04
C ASP A 169 -18.24 -2.22 -1.20
N THR A 170 -18.52 -3.38 -1.81
CA THR A 170 -18.98 -4.56 -1.05
C THR A 170 -17.92 -5.64 -0.89
N TYR A 171 -18.01 -6.37 0.22
CA TYR A 171 -17.16 -7.53 0.51
C TYR A 171 -17.09 -8.54 -0.65
N GLU A 172 -18.24 -8.90 -1.24
CA GLU A 172 -18.31 -9.93 -2.27
C GLU A 172 -17.60 -9.50 -3.57
N GLN A 173 -17.69 -8.21 -3.91
CA GLN A 173 -16.94 -7.64 -5.02
C GLN A 173 -15.44 -7.71 -4.75
N GLY A 174 -15.02 -7.29 -3.55
CA GLY A 174 -13.63 -7.38 -3.11
C GLY A 174 -13.05 -8.78 -3.18
N TYR A 175 -13.78 -9.76 -2.65
CA TYR A 175 -13.37 -11.15 -2.65
C TYR A 175 -13.25 -11.70 -4.09
N SER A 176 -14.21 -11.39 -4.96
CA SER A 176 -14.18 -11.79 -6.37
C SER A 176 -12.99 -11.18 -7.11
N VAL A 177 -12.75 -9.87 -6.90
CA VAL A 177 -11.59 -9.17 -7.48
C VAL A 177 -10.28 -9.79 -7.02
N ALA A 178 -10.16 -10.11 -5.72
CA ALA A 178 -8.97 -10.77 -5.20
C ALA A 178 -8.72 -12.11 -5.90
N GLN A 179 -9.75 -12.94 -6.08
CA GLN A 179 -9.62 -14.22 -6.78
C GLN A 179 -9.14 -14.07 -8.22
N ALA A 180 -9.65 -13.05 -8.93
CA ALA A 180 -9.21 -12.75 -10.29
C ALA A 180 -7.77 -12.24 -10.34
N MET A 181 -7.39 -11.34 -9.42
CA MET A 181 -6.01 -10.87 -9.30
C MET A 181 -5.04 -12.02 -9.03
N GLU A 182 -5.38 -12.94 -8.14
CA GLU A 182 -4.53 -14.07 -7.84
C GLU A 182 -4.39 -14.99 -9.06
N LYS A 183 -5.47 -15.20 -9.81
CA LYS A 183 -5.43 -15.98 -11.06
C LYS A 183 -4.59 -15.32 -12.15
N ASP A 184 -4.70 -14.00 -12.29
CA ASP A 184 -4.10 -13.25 -13.39
C ASP A 184 -2.63 -12.87 -13.13
N HIS A 185 -2.28 -12.63 -11.85
CA HIS A 185 -0.99 -12.07 -11.45
C HIS A 185 -0.24 -12.89 -10.39
N ALA A 186 -0.86 -13.93 -9.82
CA ALA A 186 -0.25 -14.81 -8.83
C ALA A 186 0.45 -14.03 -7.69
N ILE A 187 -0.24 -13.05 -7.11
CA ILE A 187 0.34 -12.08 -6.16
C ILE A 187 0.93 -12.79 -4.93
N LEU A 188 0.33 -13.89 -4.48
CA LEU A 188 0.88 -14.70 -3.39
C LEU A 188 2.23 -15.35 -3.76
N ASP A 189 2.30 -15.95 -4.95
CA ASP A 189 3.49 -16.65 -5.45
C ASP A 189 4.60 -15.71 -5.90
N GLU A 190 4.26 -14.48 -6.30
CA GLU A 190 5.20 -13.50 -6.86
C GLU A 190 5.58 -12.42 -5.85
N ASN A 191 4.62 -11.65 -5.32
CA ASN A 191 4.90 -10.49 -4.49
C ASN A 191 5.11 -10.87 -3.03
N VAL A 192 4.24 -11.73 -2.48
CA VAL A 192 4.35 -12.16 -1.08
C VAL A 192 5.56 -13.07 -0.90
N ARG A 193 5.71 -14.10 -1.76
CA ARG A 193 6.87 -15.00 -1.71
C ARG A 193 8.19 -14.25 -1.83
N TRP A 194 8.28 -13.22 -2.68
CA TRP A 194 9.47 -12.39 -2.79
C TRP A 194 9.89 -11.73 -1.47
N LEU A 195 8.94 -11.25 -0.67
CA LEU A 195 9.26 -10.70 0.66
C LEU A 195 9.55 -11.79 1.69
N ALA A 196 8.85 -12.91 1.61
CA ALA A 196 9.03 -14.03 2.53
C ALA A 196 10.39 -14.72 2.34
N GLU A 197 10.83 -14.94 1.10
CA GLU A 197 12.13 -15.54 0.78
C GLU A 197 13.32 -14.62 1.09
N ASP A 198 13.09 -13.30 1.02
CA ASP A 198 14.08 -12.29 1.42
C ASP A 198 14.24 -12.16 2.95
N SER A 199 13.37 -12.82 3.72
CA SER A 199 13.34 -12.76 5.18
C SER A 199 13.92 -14.03 5.79
N ASP A 200 15.02 -13.93 6.52
CA ASP A 200 15.75 -15.10 7.07
C ASP A 200 14.95 -15.79 8.18
N LEU A 201 14.33 -15.01 9.07
CA LEU A 201 13.59 -15.46 10.24
C LEU A 201 12.22 -14.79 10.32
N MET A 202 11.48 -14.83 9.21
CA MET A 202 10.12 -14.30 9.14
C MET A 202 9.24 -14.84 10.27
N GLN A 203 8.71 -13.93 11.09
CA GLN A 203 7.91 -14.29 12.27
C GLN A 203 6.42 -14.15 12.03
N ALA A 204 6.02 -13.13 11.26
CA ALA A 204 4.63 -12.79 11.11
C ALA A 204 4.35 -12.05 9.80
N PHE A 205 3.08 -12.15 9.39
CA PHE A 205 2.45 -11.17 8.51
C PHE A 205 1.69 -10.16 9.36
N GLN A 206 1.95 -8.87 9.13
CA GLN A 206 1.17 -7.79 9.71
C GLN A 206 0.32 -7.13 8.62
N MET A 207 -0.99 -7.19 8.76
CA MET A 207 -1.92 -6.62 7.80
C MET A 207 -2.55 -5.36 8.39
N THR A 208 -2.55 -4.26 7.66
CA THR A 208 -3.39 -3.10 7.95
C THR A 208 -4.49 -3.10 6.90
N ALA A 209 -5.75 -3.21 7.30
CA ALA A 209 -6.84 -3.48 6.38
C ALA A 209 -8.01 -2.52 6.59
N SER A 210 -8.57 -2.01 5.49
CA SER A 210 -9.85 -1.31 5.51
C SER A 210 -10.97 -2.33 5.75
N GLY A 211 -11.74 -2.12 6.81
CA GLY A 211 -12.79 -3.06 7.24
C GLY A 211 -14.22 -2.68 6.84
N SER A 212 -14.40 -1.60 6.08
CA SER A 212 -15.71 -0.95 5.86
C SER A 212 -15.99 -0.59 4.39
N ASP A 213 -15.30 -1.28 3.49
CA ASP A 213 -15.42 -1.19 2.03
C ASP A 213 -15.10 -2.55 1.39
N ALA A 214 -15.02 -2.60 0.05
CA ALA A 214 -14.69 -3.83 -0.67
C ALA A 214 -13.30 -4.40 -0.34
N PHE A 215 -12.35 -3.61 0.17
CA PHE A 215 -11.06 -4.15 0.59
C PHE A 215 -11.17 -5.08 1.81
N SER A 216 -12.30 -5.08 2.53
CA SER A 216 -12.60 -6.12 3.52
C SER A 216 -12.65 -7.52 2.91
N GLY A 217 -13.23 -7.66 1.71
CA GLY A 217 -13.26 -8.90 0.95
C GLY A 217 -11.89 -9.30 0.42
N VAL A 218 -11.12 -8.32 -0.08
CA VAL A 218 -9.73 -8.55 -0.52
C VAL A 218 -8.89 -9.06 0.65
N THR A 219 -9.00 -8.39 1.80
CA THR A 219 -8.30 -8.76 3.03
C THR A 219 -8.65 -10.19 3.46
N ALA A 220 -9.93 -10.56 3.48
CA ALA A 220 -10.36 -11.90 3.86
C ALA A 220 -9.81 -12.99 2.92
N ALA A 221 -9.74 -12.72 1.61
CA ALA A 221 -9.14 -13.64 0.65
C ALA A 221 -7.65 -13.86 0.93
N TYR A 222 -6.86 -12.79 1.01
CA TYR A 222 -5.42 -12.89 1.29
C TYR A 222 -5.13 -13.46 2.67
N LEU A 223 -5.92 -13.16 3.70
CA LEU A 223 -5.80 -13.78 5.01
C LEU A 223 -5.93 -15.30 4.94
N SER A 224 -6.91 -15.78 4.19
CA SER A 224 -7.16 -17.22 4.02
C SER A 224 -6.01 -17.88 3.27
N TRP A 225 -5.56 -17.28 2.17
CA TRP A 225 -4.44 -17.84 1.39
C TRP A 225 -3.11 -17.82 2.14
N LEU A 226 -2.84 -16.76 2.91
CA LEU A 226 -1.67 -16.71 3.79
C LEU A 226 -1.75 -17.78 4.89
N ALA A 227 -2.95 -18.13 5.37
CA ALA A 227 -3.12 -19.21 6.33
C ALA A 227 -2.85 -20.59 5.73
N ASP A 228 -3.22 -20.79 4.47
CA ASP A 228 -2.98 -22.05 3.75
C ASP A 228 -1.51 -22.21 3.35
N GLU A 229 -0.88 -21.17 2.79
CA GLU A 229 0.51 -21.19 2.29
C GLU A 229 1.54 -21.10 3.44
N TYR A 230 1.25 -20.29 4.46
CA TYR A 230 2.14 -20.06 5.61
C TYR A 230 1.47 -20.43 6.94
N PRO A 231 1.11 -21.71 7.16
CA PRO A 231 0.30 -22.13 8.31
C PRO A 231 0.99 -21.94 9.66
N LYS A 232 2.33 -21.90 9.69
CA LYS A 232 3.14 -21.72 10.90
C LYS A 232 3.49 -20.27 11.20
N THR A 233 3.27 -19.37 10.25
CA THR A 233 3.60 -17.95 10.40
C THR A 233 2.42 -17.25 11.05
N GLU A 234 2.70 -16.44 12.07
CA GLU A 234 1.65 -15.69 12.76
C GLU A 234 1.07 -14.62 11.83
N ARG A 235 -0.22 -14.32 11.99
CA ARG A 235 -0.91 -13.27 11.23
C ARG A 235 -1.54 -12.33 12.23
N VAL A 236 -1.28 -11.03 12.07
CA VAL A 236 -1.87 -9.97 12.91
C VAL A 236 -2.54 -8.97 12.00
N VAL A 237 -3.80 -8.65 12.27
CA VAL A 237 -4.57 -7.69 11.46
C VAL A 237 -4.91 -6.46 12.30
N PHE A 238 -4.56 -5.29 11.79
CA PHE A 238 -5.00 -3.98 12.24
C PHE A 238 -6.14 -3.52 11.34
N ASN A 239 -7.36 -3.67 11.81
CA ASN A 239 -8.54 -3.24 11.06
C ASN A 239 -8.76 -1.73 11.28
N VAL A 240 -8.74 -0.99 10.18
CA VAL A 240 -9.07 0.44 10.09
C VAL A 240 -10.52 0.54 9.64
N ALA A 241 -11.40 0.91 10.57
CA ALA A 241 -12.80 1.17 10.25
C ALA A 241 -12.98 2.67 9.98
N SER A 242 -13.48 3.02 8.79
CA SER A 242 -13.98 4.37 8.54
C SER A 242 -15.36 4.55 9.17
N SER A 243 -15.59 5.71 9.78
CA SER A 243 -16.92 6.08 10.27
C SER A 243 -17.88 6.17 9.08
N SER A 244 -19.10 5.64 9.21
CA SER A 244 -20.15 5.87 8.23
C SER A 244 -20.29 7.37 7.96
N PRO A 245 -20.33 7.82 6.69
CA PRO A 245 -20.64 9.21 6.36
C PRO A 245 -21.93 9.68 7.07
N LYS A 246 -22.02 10.97 7.43
CA LYS A 246 -23.20 11.51 8.12
C LYS A 246 -24.50 11.34 7.30
N ASP A 247 -24.38 11.28 5.98
CA ASP A 247 -25.48 11.06 5.02
C ASP A 247 -25.57 9.61 4.51
N ASP A 248 -24.91 8.67 5.21
CA ASP A 248 -24.90 7.27 4.78
C ASP A 248 -26.28 6.63 4.94
N SER A 249 -26.69 5.83 3.95
CA SER A 249 -27.96 5.13 4.04
C SER A 249 -27.91 4.10 5.19
N GLU A 250 -29.05 3.87 5.87
CA GLU A 250 -29.13 2.87 6.94
C GLU A 250 -28.67 1.48 6.47
N ARG A 251 -28.95 1.14 5.21
CA ARG A 251 -28.48 -0.10 4.57
C ARG A 251 -26.96 -0.13 4.47
N SER A 252 -26.35 0.93 3.95
CA SER A 252 -24.90 1.05 3.79
C SER A 252 -24.18 0.99 5.13
N SER A 253 -24.69 1.67 6.15
CA SER A 253 -24.13 1.60 7.50
C SER A 253 -24.20 0.19 8.10
N ARG A 254 -25.30 -0.56 7.86
CA ARG A 254 -25.39 -1.97 8.27
C ARG A 254 -24.43 -2.88 7.51
N LEU A 255 -24.22 -2.64 6.21
CA LEU A 255 -23.27 -3.40 5.39
C LEU A 255 -21.84 -3.23 5.91
N ARG A 256 -21.40 -2.00 6.23
CA ARG A 256 -20.07 -1.76 6.81
C ARG A 256 -19.83 -2.51 8.13
N VAL A 257 -20.86 -2.60 8.97
CA VAL A 257 -20.78 -3.38 10.22
C VAL A 257 -20.63 -4.88 9.92
N TYR A 258 -21.36 -5.38 8.92
CA TYR A 258 -21.24 -6.77 8.48
C TYR A 258 -19.85 -7.07 7.89
N GLU A 259 -19.35 -6.22 7.00
CA GLU A 259 -18.02 -6.32 6.38
C GLU A 259 -16.92 -6.37 7.43
N ARG A 260 -17.00 -5.50 8.44
CA ARG A 260 -16.07 -5.50 9.58
C ARG A 260 -16.11 -6.84 10.32
N SER A 261 -17.31 -7.38 10.55
CA SER A 261 -17.48 -8.68 11.22
C SER A 261 -16.93 -9.85 10.41
N ALA A 262 -17.00 -9.80 9.08
CA ALA A 262 -16.49 -10.84 8.20
C ALA A 262 -14.95 -10.94 8.28
N VAL A 263 -14.25 -9.79 8.28
CA VAL A 263 -12.80 -9.77 8.52
C VAL A 263 -12.48 -10.29 9.92
N LEU A 264 -13.28 -9.92 10.92
CA LEU A 264 -13.07 -10.37 12.31
C LEU A 264 -13.31 -11.86 12.54
N ALA A 265 -14.09 -12.51 11.67
CA ALA A 265 -14.43 -13.92 11.78
C ALA A 265 -13.33 -14.85 11.24
N THR A 266 -12.31 -14.33 10.54
CA THR A 266 -11.13 -15.12 10.16
C THR A 266 -10.26 -15.38 11.38
N ASP A 267 -9.91 -16.65 11.65
CA ASP A 267 -9.21 -17.14 12.85
C ASP A 267 -7.78 -16.57 12.96
N THR A 268 -7.68 -15.32 13.38
CA THR A 268 -6.48 -14.49 13.38
C THR A 268 -6.43 -13.64 14.64
N LYS A 269 -5.23 -13.26 15.11
CA LYS A 269 -5.08 -12.28 16.20
C LYS A 269 -5.39 -10.89 15.63
N ILE A 270 -6.56 -10.34 15.95
CA ILE A 270 -7.02 -9.07 15.37
C ILE A 270 -6.98 -7.96 16.42
N ALA A 271 -6.29 -6.87 16.08
CA ALA A 271 -6.32 -5.61 16.81
C ALA A 271 -7.20 -4.62 16.04
N GLN A 272 -8.11 -3.93 16.73
CA GLN A 272 -8.96 -2.90 16.12
C GLN A 272 -8.37 -1.52 16.37
N LEU A 273 -8.17 -0.76 15.29
CA LEU A 273 -7.83 0.65 15.39
C LEU A 273 -9.10 1.47 15.18
N GLY A 274 -9.61 2.06 16.25
CA GLY A 274 -10.75 2.98 16.18
C GLY A 274 -10.26 4.40 15.88
N ALA A 275 -10.62 4.94 14.72
CA ALA A 275 -10.56 6.38 14.50
C ALA A 275 -11.90 7.00 14.91
N THR A 276 -12.01 7.45 16.16
CA THR A 276 -13.07 8.39 16.55
C THR A 276 -12.66 9.78 16.06
N THR A 277 -12.98 10.09 14.81
CA THR A 277 -12.90 11.49 14.34
C THR A 277 -14.19 12.20 14.77
N ASP A 278 -14.19 12.72 15.98
CA ASP A 278 -15.10 13.79 16.38
C ASP A 278 -14.59 15.09 15.73
N TYR A 279 -15.14 15.43 14.56
CA TYR A 279 -15.17 16.78 14.02
C TYR A 279 -16.63 17.23 13.81
#